data_AF-A0A259RSP0-F1
#
_entry.id   AF-A0A259RSP0-F1
#
_cell.length_a   1.000
_cell.length_b   1.000
_cell.length_c   1.000
_cell.angle_alpha   90.00
_cell.angle_beta   90.00
_cell.angle_gamma   90.00
#
_symmetry.space_group_name_H-M   'P 1'
#
loop_
_entity.id
_entity.type
_entity.pdbx_description
1 polymer ?
#
loop_
_entity_poly.entity_id
_entity_poly.type
_entity_poly.pdbx_seq_one_letter_code
_entity_poly.pdbx_strand_id
1 'polypeptide(L)' 'MRHPIAFTTNRVAPEPIAPAPDRVLRGDPQQLAWNHYTDATGQFSAGIWQGETGAWRVHYDPHEEEFCVLLEGHMT' A
#
# COMPACT_ATOMS: atom_id res chain seq x y z
N MET A 1 7.59 15.90 20.26
CA MET A 1 7.21 14.51 20.59
C MET A 1 6.34 13.98 19.45
N ARG A 2 6.76 12.90 18.77
CA ARG A 2 5.90 12.27 17.76
C ARG A 2 4.85 11.45 18.52
N HIS A 3 3.60 11.86 18.41
CA HIS A 3 2.48 11.14 19.02
C HIS A 3 2.22 9.84 18.25
N PRO A 4 1.72 8.79 18.90
CA PRO A 4 1.27 7.59 18.19
C PRO A 4 0.20 7.97 17.15
N ILE A 5 0.30 7.41 15.95
CA ILE A 5 -0.68 7.61 14.88
C ILE A 5 -1.62 6.41 14.89
N ALA A 6 -2.83 6.60 15.40
CA ALA A 6 -3.87 5.57 15.34
C ALA A 6 -4.53 5.58 13.96
N PHE A 7 -4.25 4.57 13.13
CA PHE A 7 -4.79 4.48 11.77
C PHE A 7 -6.32 4.41 11.74
N THR A 8 -6.94 3.84 12.79
CA THR A 8 -8.40 3.71 12.92
C THR A 8 -9.12 5.06 13.08
N THR A 9 -8.45 6.08 13.59
CA THR A 9 -9.05 7.40 13.85
C THR A 9 -8.43 8.53 13.03
N ASN A 10 -7.21 8.34 12.54
CA ASN A 10 -6.55 9.29 11.65
C ASN A 10 -7.20 9.20 10.26
N ARG A 11 -7.84 10.27 9.78
CA ARG A 11 -8.50 10.27 8.47
C ARG A 11 -7.57 10.82 7.40
N VAL A 12 -7.16 9.94 6.48
CA VAL A 12 -6.40 10.29 5.27
C VAL A 12 -7.29 9.99 4.06
N ALA A 13 -7.16 10.76 2.98
CA ALA A 13 -7.86 10.44 1.73
C ALA A 13 -7.15 9.26 1.03
N PRO A 14 -7.89 8.32 0.43
CA PRO A 14 -7.26 7.29 -0.38
C PRO A 14 -6.66 7.88 -1.65
N GLU A 15 -5.50 7.36 -2.03
CA GLU A 15 -4.86 7.60 -3.31
C GLU A 15 -5.03 6.36 -4.21
N PRO A 16 -5.61 6.51 -5.41
CA PRO A 16 -5.71 5.40 -6.36
C PRO A 16 -4.35 5.09 -6.97
N ILE A 17 -3.99 3.81 -6.95
CA ILE A 17 -2.79 3.29 -7.60
C ILE A 17 -3.18 2.09 -8.47
N ALA A 18 -2.42 1.86 -9.54
CA ALA A 18 -2.63 0.74 -10.43
C ALA A 18 -1.28 0.15 -10.84
N PRO A 19 -1.15 -1.19 -10.94
CA PRO A 19 0.05 -1.80 -11.50
C PRO A 19 0.27 -1.33 -12.94
N ALA A 20 1.54 -1.25 -13.33
CA ALA A 20 1.88 -1.05 -14.73
C ALA A 20 1.26 -2.18 -15.59
N PRO A 21 0.68 -1.88 -16.78
CA PRO A 21 -0.07 -2.88 -17.56
C PRO A 21 0.71 -4.16 -17.89
N ASP A 22 2.02 -4.06 -18.11
CA ASP A 22 2.93 -5.18 -18.39
C ASP A 22 3.17 -6.09 -17.18
N ARG A 23 2.83 -5.63 -15.97
CA ARG A 23 2.94 -6.40 -14.73
C ARG A 23 1.65 -7.12 -14.37
N VAL A 24 0.52 -6.78 -14.99
CA VAL A 24 -0.78 -7.43 -14.72
C VAL A 24 -0.79 -8.84 -15.30
N LEU A 25 -1.07 -9.82 -14.46
CA LEU A 25 -1.17 -11.24 -14.83
C LEU A 25 -2.62 -11.66 -15.08
N ARG A 26 -3.55 -11.14 -14.28
CA ARG A 26 -4.99 -11.45 -14.38
C ARG A 26 -5.85 -10.38 -13.73
N GLY A 27 -7.01 -10.13 -14.31
CA GLY A 27 -8.04 -9.24 -13.75
C GLY A 27 -7.69 -7.77 -13.95
N ASP A 28 -8.34 -6.92 -13.16
CA ASP A 28 -8.11 -5.47 -13.11
C ASP A 28 -7.82 -5.07 -11.65
N PRO A 29 -6.59 -5.32 -11.15
CA PRO A 29 -6.23 -5.14 -9.74
C PRO A 29 -6.06 -3.65 -9.41
N GLN A 30 -7.16 -2.90 -9.41
CA GLN A 30 -7.22 -1.52 -8.91
C GLN A 30 -6.89 -1.50 -7.42
N GLN A 31 -6.19 -0.46 -6.97
CA GLN A 31 -5.71 -0.38 -5.60
C GLN A 31 -5.95 1.00 -5.01
N LEU A 32 -6.05 1.05 -3.69
CA LEU A 32 -6.14 2.26 -2.90
C LEU A 32 -5.10 2.23 -1.78
N ALA A 33 -4.42 3.34 -1.56
CA ALA A 33 -3.49 3.52 -0.46
C ALA A 33 -3.91 4.71 0.42
N TRP A 34 -3.87 4.51 1.74
CA TRP A 34 -4.03 5.55 2.75
C TRP A 34 -2.71 5.73 3.47
N ASN A 35 -1.89 6.67 3.01
CA ASN A 35 -0.58 6.91 3.62
C ASN A 35 -0.72 7.73 4.91
N HIS A 36 -0.75 7.05 6.07
CA HIS A 36 -0.95 7.69 7.37
C HIS A 36 0.29 8.39 7.90
N TYR A 37 1.46 8.00 7.42
CA TYR A 37 2.72 8.55 7.84
C TYR A 37 3.74 8.48 6.72
N THR A 38 4.40 9.60 6.49
CA THR A 38 5.66 9.66 5.75
C THR A 38 6.66 10.41 6.60
N ASP A 39 7.87 9.87 6.70
CA ASP A 39 8.94 10.54 7.41
C ASP A 39 9.41 11.82 6.66
N ALA A 40 10.31 12.58 7.27
CA ALA A 40 10.77 13.83 6.65
C ALA A 40 11.66 13.60 5.42
N THR A 41 12.20 12.38 5.24
CA THR A 41 13.05 12.04 4.09
C THR A 41 12.25 11.55 2.89
N GLY A 42 10.99 11.15 3.10
CA GLY A 42 10.14 10.56 2.05
C GLY A 42 10.42 9.07 1.80
N GLN A 43 11.40 8.48 2.47
CA GLN A 43 11.83 7.09 2.23
C GLN A 43 11.05 6.07 3.07
N PHE A 44 10.50 6.47 4.21
CA PHE A 44 9.72 5.58 5.05
C PHE A 44 8.27 6.06 5.12
N SER A 45 7.37 5.18 4.67
CA SER A 45 5.93 5.38 4.75
C SER A 45 5.26 4.23 5.50
N ALA A 46 4.14 4.52 6.15
CA ALA A 46 3.30 3.52 6.78
C ALA A 46 1.83 3.88 6.60
N GLY A 47 1.03 2.91 6.18
CA GLY A 47 -0.35 3.16 5.80
C GLY A 47 -1.22 1.91 5.77
N ILE A 48 -2.42 2.08 5.22
CA ILE A 48 -3.32 0.99 4.86
C ILE A 48 -3.33 0.88 3.34
N TRP A 49 -3.32 -0.34 2.84
CA TRP A 49 -3.44 -0.63 1.43
C TRP A 49 -4.60 -1.60 1.19
N GLN A 50 -5.30 -1.42 0.09
CA GLN A 50 -6.36 -2.31 -0.39
C GLN A 50 -6.17 -2.57 -1.88
N GLY A 51 -6.39 -3.82 -2.30
CA GLY A 51 -6.42 -4.21 -3.70
C GLY A 51 -7.71 -4.93 -4.06
N GLU A 52 -8.24 -4.63 -5.25
CA GLU A 52 -9.31 -5.38 -5.90
C GLU A 52 -8.82 -6.74 -6.41
N THR A 53 -9.76 -7.63 -6.74
CA THR A 53 -9.44 -8.99 -7.18
C THR A 53 -8.61 -8.98 -8.48
N GLY A 54 -7.40 -9.54 -8.41
CA GLY A 54 -6.52 -9.72 -9.56
C GLY A 54 -5.17 -10.29 -9.15
N ALA A 55 -4.22 -10.30 -10.08
CA ALA A 55 -2.84 -10.70 -9.82
C ALA A 55 -1.90 -9.86 -10.67
N TRP A 56 -0.79 -9.42 -10.08
CA TRP A 56 0.27 -8.68 -10.77
C TRP A 56 1.63 -9.03 -10.16
N ARG A 57 2.70 -8.73 -10.89
CA ARG A 57 4.07 -8.84 -10.37
C ARG A 57 4.46 -7.57 -9.63
N VAL A 58 4.77 -7.70 -8.35
CA VAL A 58 5.42 -6.64 -7.57
C VAL A 58 6.90 -6.57 -7.96
N HIS A 59 7.44 -5.35 -8.02
CA HIS A 59 8.86 -5.11 -8.30
C HIS A 59 9.35 -4.03 -7.35
N TYR A 60 10.20 -4.42 -6.40
CA TYR A 60 10.84 -3.53 -5.45
C TYR A 60 12.16 -2.99 -5.99
N ASP A 61 12.52 -1.78 -5.58
CA ASP A 61 13.86 -1.26 -5.80
C ASP A 61 14.91 -2.02 -4.94
N PRO A 62 16.21 -2.01 -5.30
CA PRO A 62 17.24 -2.87 -4.67
C PRO A 62 17.44 -2.74 -3.15
N HIS A 63 16.84 -1.74 -2.50
CA HIS A 63 16.91 -1.49 -1.06
C HIS A 63 15.55 -1.16 -0.45
N GLU A 64 14.48 -1.50 -1.17
CA GLU A 64 13.11 -1.30 -0.70
C GLU A 64 12.65 -2.57 0.04
N GLU A 65 12.13 -2.36 1.25
CA GLU A 65 11.53 -3.39 2.07
C GLU A 65 10.10 -2.99 2.40
N GLU A 66 9.16 -3.91 2.23
CA GLU A 66 7.77 -3.71 2.59
C GLU A 66 7.32 -4.80 3.57
N PHE A 67 6.78 -4.38 4.71
CA PHE A 67 6.20 -5.26 5.70
C PHE A 67 4.67 -5.09 5.71
N CYS A 68 3.97 -6.17 5.36
CA CYS A 68 2.52 -6.19 5.29
C CYS A 68 1.92 -7.17 6.30
N VAL A 69 0.85 -6.73 6.96
CA VAL A 69 -0.05 -7.60 7.71
C VAL A 69 -1.41 -7.53 7.04
N LEU A 70 -1.95 -8.69 6.67
CA LEU A 70 -3.27 -8.77 6.08
C LEU A 70 -4.33 -8.45 7.14
N LEU A 71 -5.07 -7.36 6.93
CA LEU A 71 -6.13 -6.91 7.86
C LEU A 71 -7.47 -7.58 7.57
N GLU A 72 -7.79 -7.78 6.29
CA GLU A 72 -8.94 -8.56 5.83
C GLU A 72 -8.64 -9.28 4.52
N GLY A 73 -9.50 -10.24 4.17
CA GLY A 73 -9.41 -10.95 2.91
C GLY A 73 -8.40 -12.10 2.93
N HIS A 74 -7.90 -12.45 1.75
CA HIS A 74 -6.99 -13.58 1.55
C HIS A 74 -6.12 -13.34 0.30
N MET A 75 -4.83 -13.65 0.41
CA MET A 75 -3.82 -13.51 -0.64
C MET A 75 -2.98 -14.80 -0.70
N THR A 76 -2.62 -15.23 -1.91
CA THR A 76 -1.85 -16.46 -2.19
C THR A 76 -0.72 -16.21 -3.14
#